data_AF-A0AAW0D9V0-F1
#
_entry.id   AF-A0AAW0D9V0-F1
#
_cell.length_a   1.000
_cell.length_b   1.000
_cell.length_c   1.000
_cell.angle_alpha   90.00
_cell.angle_beta   90.00
_cell.angle_gamma   90.00
#
_symmetry.space_group_name_H-M   'P 1'
#
loop_
_entity.id
_entity.type
_entity.pdbx_description
1 polymer ?
#
loop_
_entity_poly.entity_id
_entity_poly.type
_entity_poly.pdbx_seq_one_letter_code
_entity_poly.pdbx_strand_id
1 'polypeptide(L)'
;DEAEEAVRSRLEAIGLHVGANFTERLCRDRPLFGETLDAIKFICKDIWAACWDKQVDNLRTNHRGVYVLQDNSFKPVSRISSWEGRAEAIRRAKLYAAMPAGIIRGALSRLGFQTTVSPEITSLP
;
A
#
# COMPACT_ATOMS: atom_id res chain seq x y z
N ASP A 1 -14.09 -15.06 -7.01
CA ASP A 1 -13.51 -16.36 -7.40
C ASP A 1 -12.61 -16.81 -6.25
N GLU A 2 -12.79 -18.03 -5.75
CA GLU A 2 -12.10 -18.52 -4.54
C GLU A 2 -10.58 -18.59 -4.73
N ALA A 3 -10.13 -18.90 -5.96
CA ALA A 3 -8.71 -18.89 -6.29
C ALA A 3 -8.11 -17.47 -6.25
N GLU A 4 -8.84 -16.46 -6.74
CA GLU A 4 -8.39 -15.06 -6.71
C GLU A 4 -8.29 -14.55 -5.28
N GLU A 5 -9.23 -14.94 -4.42
CA GLU A 5 -9.21 -14.62 -2.99
C GLU A 5 -8.00 -15.24 -2.27
N ALA A 6 -7.70 -16.51 -2.55
CA ALA A 6 -6.54 -17.19 -1.98
C ALA A 6 -5.22 -16.51 -2.41
N VAL A 7 -5.12 -16.10 -3.67
CA VAL A 7 -3.95 -15.34 -4.16
C VAL A 7 -3.86 -13.97 -3.47
N ARG A 8 -4.99 -13.26 -3.36
CA ARG A 8 -5.06 -11.96 -2.67
C ARG A 8 -4.57 -12.06 -1.23
N SER A 9 -5.06 -13.04 -0.47
CA SER A 9 -4.66 -13.29 0.91
C SER A 9 -3.16 -13.57 1.04
N ARG A 10 -2.60 -14.40 0.15
CA ARG A 10 -1.15 -14.69 0.12
C ARG A 10 -0.33 -13.45 -0.20
N LEU A 11 -0.75 -12.64 -1.17
CA LEU A 11 -0.08 -11.40 -1.53
C LEU A 11 -0.09 -10.39 -0.37
N GLU A 12 -1.22 -10.27 0.32
CA GLU A 12 -1.35 -9.39 1.47
C GLU A 12 -0.47 -9.86 2.64
N ALA A 13 -0.38 -11.17 2.89
CA ALA A 13 0.49 -11.74 3.93
C ALA A 13 1.98 -11.48 3.62
N ILE A 14 2.40 -11.65 2.36
CA ILE A 14 3.75 -11.29 1.92
C ILE A 14 4.00 -9.80 2.14
N GLY A 15 3.05 -8.96 1.72
CA GLY A 15 3.12 -7.51 1.93
C GLY A 15 3.29 -7.15 3.41
N LEU A 16 2.54 -7.80 4.30
CA LEU A 16 2.60 -7.57 5.74
C LEU A 16 4.01 -7.82 6.30
N HIS A 17 4.64 -8.92 5.92
CA HIS A 17 6.01 -9.19 6.35
C HIS A 17 7.02 -8.19 5.78
N VAL A 18 6.89 -7.85 4.49
CA VAL A 18 7.75 -6.86 3.84
C VAL A 18 7.64 -5.50 4.53
N GLY A 19 6.42 -5.01 4.75
CA GLY A 19 6.17 -3.72 5.41
C GLY A 19 6.70 -3.67 6.84
N ALA A 20 6.48 -4.72 7.63
CA ALA A 20 6.98 -4.78 9.00
C ALA A 20 8.53 -4.72 9.05
N ASN A 21 9.20 -5.51 8.21
CA ASN A 21 10.67 -5.55 8.17
C ASN A 21 11.27 -4.25 7.63
N PHE A 22 10.62 -3.62 6.64
CA PHE A 22 11.03 -2.31 6.12
C PHE A 22 10.93 -1.24 7.21
N THR A 23 9.83 -1.22 7.97
CA THR A 23 9.65 -0.30 9.08
C THR A 23 10.73 -0.45 10.13
N GLU A 24 11.05 -1.68 10.58
CA GLU A 24 12.13 -1.91 11.55
C GLU A 24 13.48 -1.36 11.06
N ARG A 25 13.80 -1.59 9.78
CA ARG A 25 15.05 -1.11 9.19
C ARG A 25 15.09 0.41 9.06
N LEU A 26 14.02 1.03 8.59
CA LEU A 26 13.94 2.47 8.32
C LEU A 26 13.78 3.31 9.59
N CYS A 27 13.27 2.71 10.67
CA CYS A 27 13.07 3.40 11.96
C CYS A 27 14.20 3.18 12.96
N ARG A 28 15.27 2.45 12.61
CA ARG A 28 16.36 2.07 13.53
C ARG A 28 16.89 3.25 14.36
N ASP A 29 17.15 4.38 13.71
CA ASP A 29 17.75 5.57 14.33
C ASP A 29 16.75 6.72 14.46
N ARG A 30 15.44 6.42 14.39
CA ARG A 30 14.37 7.42 14.42
C ARG A 30 13.67 7.41 15.78
N PRO A 31 13.28 8.59 16.31
CA PRO A 31 12.37 8.65 17.44
C PRO A 31 11.04 7.95 17.11
N LEU A 32 10.38 7.43 18.15
CA LEU A 32 9.04 6.86 18.03
C LEU A 32 8.05 7.91 17.51
N PHE A 33 7.10 7.46 16.69
CA PHE A 33 6.03 8.32 16.19
C PHE A 33 5.04 8.61 17.33
N GLY A 34 4.86 9.90 17.65
CA GLY A 34 3.89 10.33 18.67
C GLY A 34 2.45 10.35 18.16
N GLU A 35 2.26 10.57 16.85
CA GLU A 35 0.94 10.69 16.22
C GLU A 35 0.79 9.77 15.01
N THR A 36 -0.43 9.27 14.79
CA THR A 36 -0.75 8.42 13.64
C THR A 36 -0.49 9.13 12.31
N LEU A 37 -0.73 10.44 12.23
CA LEU A 37 -0.48 11.21 11.01
C LEU A 37 1.00 11.17 10.59
N ASP A 38 1.93 11.19 11.55
CA ASP A 38 3.36 11.15 11.24
C ASP A 38 3.80 9.75 10.80
N ALA A 39 3.21 8.70 11.36
CA ALA A 39 3.39 7.34 10.86
C ALA A 39 2.88 7.19 9.41
N ILE A 40 1.74 7.79 9.09
CA ILE A 40 1.21 7.77 7.71
C ILE A 40 2.10 8.58 6.76
N LYS A 41 2.62 9.75 7.17
CA LYS A 41 3.58 10.52 6.36
C LYS A 41 4.87 9.73 6.11
N PHE A 42 5.36 9.00 7.11
CA PHE A 42 6.50 8.10 6.95
C PHE A 42 6.23 7.03 5.88
N ILE A 43 5.03 6.44 5.87
CA ILE A 43 4.65 5.49 4.82
C ILE A 43 4.63 6.17 3.45
N CYS A 44 4.01 7.34 3.33
CA CYS A 44 3.89 8.07 2.07
C CYS A 44 5.23 8.50 1.47
N LYS A 45 6.25 8.72 2.32
CA LYS A 45 7.55 9.26 1.90
C LYS A 45 8.65 8.20 1.91
N ASP A 46 8.89 7.60 3.06
CA ASP A 46 10.04 6.72 3.28
C ASP A 46 9.77 5.30 2.75
N ILE A 47 8.64 4.69 3.12
CA ILE A 47 8.30 3.34 2.63
C ILE A 47 7.99 3.36 1.14
N TRP A 48 7.19 4.31 0.68
CA TRP A 48 6.82 4.41 -0.73
C TRP A 48 8.05 4.64 -1.62
N ALA A 49 9.01 5.48 -1.17
CA ALA A 49 10.27 5.66 -1.88
C ALA A 49 11.13 4.39 -1.88
N ALA A 50 11.19 3.66 -0.76
CA ALA A 50 11.94 2.41 -0.71
C ALA A 50 11.35 1.32 -1.63
N CYS A 51 10.02 1.28 -1.80
CA CYS A 51 9.36 0.28 -2.63
C CYS A 51 9.31 0.65 -4.12
N TRP A 52 9.10 1.93 -4.44
CA TRP A 52 8.81 2.37 -5.82
C TRP A 52 9.58 3.60 -6.25
N ASP A 53 10.57 4.06 -5.48
CA ASP A 53 11.39 5.23 -5.85
C ASP A 53 10.52 6.44 -6.23
N LYS A 54 9.45 6.65 -5.46
CA LYS A 54 8.55 7.81 -5.53
C LYS A 54 7.82 8.01 -4.21
N GLN A 55 7.27 9.19 -3.99
CA GLN A 55 6.35 9.47 -2.88
C GLN A 55 4.90 9.28 -3.33
N VAL A 56 4.00 9.09 -2.37
CA VAL A 56 2.54 9.14 -2.63
C VAL A 56 2.15 10.54 -3.06
N ASP A 57 1.32 10.65 -4.10
CA ASP A 57 0.98 11.94 -4.73
C ASP A 57 0.02 12.78 -3.87
N ASN A 58 -0.93 12.15 -3.18
CA ASN A 58 -1.88 12.86 -2.32
C ASN A 58 -2.19 12.06 -1.06
N LEU A 59 -2.21 12.75 0.09
CA LEU A 59 -2.66 12.24 1.37
C LEU A 59 -3.83 13.08 1.86
N ARG A 60 -4.99 12.45 2.03
CA ARG A 60 -6.19 13.06 2.62
C ARG A 60 -6.53 12.37 3.94
N THR A 61 -7.11 13.09 4.88
CA THR A 61 -7.63 12.52 6.12
C THR A 61 -8.90 13.22 6.54
N ASN A 62 -9.77 12.50 7.26
CA ASN A 62 -10.92 13.10 7.94
C ASN A 62 -10.60 13.55 9.37
N HIS A 63 -9.33 13.47 9.80
CA HIS A 63 -8.87 13.74 11.17
C HIS A 63 -9.54 12.88 12.26
N ARG A 64 -10.25 11.82 11.87
CA ARG A 64 -10.96 10.87 12.75
C ARG A 64 -10.53 9.44 12.48
N GLY A 65 -9.25 9.25 12.14
CA GLY A 65 -8.63 7.94 11.94
C GLY A 65 -8.76 7.34 10.53
N VAL A 66 -9.36 8.05 9.56
CA VAL A 66 -9.40 7.61 8.16
C VAL A 66 -8.39 8.41 7.34
N TYR A 67 -7.58 7.69 6.56
CA TYR A 67 -6.58 8.23 5.67
C TYR A 67 -6.77 7.66 4.27
N VAL A 68 -6.62 8.50 3.25
CA VAL A 68 -6.70 8.12 1.84
C VAL A 68 -5.40 8.53 1.18
N LEU A 69 -4.67 7.53 0.68
CA LEU A 69 -3.40 7.68 -0.03
C LEU A 69 -3.69 7.47 -1.52
N GLN A 70 -3.34 8.44 -2.34
CA GLN A 70 -3.55 8.40 -3.79
C GLN A 70 -2.21 8.43 -4.51
N ASP A 71 -1.98 7.44 -5.36
CA ASP A 71 -0.87 7.37 -6.31
C ASP A 71 -1.42 7.41 -7.73
N ASN A 72 -1.08 8.45 -8.49
CA ASN A 72 -1.61 8.68 -9.84
C ASN A 72 -0.89 7.85 -10.91
N SER A 73 0.32 7.38 -10.63
CA SER A 73 1.17 6.67 -11.58
C SER A 73 1.77 5.46 -10.89
N PHE A 74 0.87 4.58 -10.43
CA PHE A 74 1.24 3.48 -9.57
C PHE A 74 2.08 2.44 -10.33
N LYS A 75 3.39 2.41 -10.05
CA LYS A 75 4.39 1.64 -10.81
C LYS A 75 4.01 0.16 -11.00
N PRO A 76 3.49 -0.58 -9.99
CA PRO A 76 3.14 -1.99 -10.12
C PRO A 76 2.10 -2.32 -11.20
N VAL A 77 1.24 -1.35 -11.57
CA VAL A 77 0.18 -1.58 -12.56
C VAL A 77 0.40 -0.82 -13.87
N SER A 78 1.50 -0.07 -13.98
CA SER A 78 1.82 0.81 -15.12
C SER A 78 1.94 0.11 -16.47
N ARG A 79 2.22 -1.19 -16.49
CA ARG A 79 2.39 -1.99 -17.71
C ARG A 79 1.33 -3.08 -17.88
N ILE A 80 0.28 -3.06 -17.08
CA ILE A 80 -0.80 -4.03 -17.20
C ILE A 80 -1.66 -3.67 -18.40
N SER A 81 -1.79 -4.61 -19.32
CA SER A 81 -2.66 -4.53 -20.49
C SER A 81 -3.41 -5.85 -20.66
N SER A 82 -4.52 -5.80 -21.39
CA SER A 82 -5.27 -6.99 -21.79
C SER A 82 -5.75 -6.82 -23.23
N TRP A 83 -5.66 -7.89 -24.01
CA TRP A 83 -6.21 -7.96 -25.36
C TRP A 83 -7.76 -7.96 -25.34
N GLU A 84 -8.37 -8.33 -24.20
CA GLU A 84 -9.83 -8.31 -23.96
C GLU A 84 -10.36 -6.90 -23.62
N GLY A 85 -9.48 -5.90 -23.57
CA GLY A 85 -9.83 -4.49 -23.36
C GLY A 85 -9.54 -3.97 -21.95
N ARG A 86 -9.84 -2.68 -21.75
CA ARG A 86 -9.43 -1.93 -20.54
C ARG A 86 -10.08 -2.42 -19.25
N ALA A 87 -11.34 -2.85 -19.31
CA ALA A 87 -12.08 -3.33 -18.14
C ALA A 87 -11.42 -4.57 -17.53
N GLU A 88 -11.00 -5.51 -18.37
CA GLU A 88 -10.29 -6.71 -17.92
C GLU A 88 -8.89 -6.40 -17.38
N ALA A 89 -8.17 -5.47 -18.02
CA ALA A 89 -6.87 -5.01 -17.52
C ALA A 89 -7.00 -4.39 -16.11
N ILE A 90 -8.03 -3.58 -15.87
CA ILE A 90 -8.34 -3.02 -14.54
C ILE A 90 -8.67 -4.14 -13.54
N ARG A 91 -9.50 -5.12 -13.93
CA ARG A 91 -9.85 -6.25 -13.07
C ARG A 91 -8.60 -6.99 -12.60
N ARG A 92 -7.70 -7.33 -13.53
CA ARG A 92 -6.42 -7.99 -13.20
C ARG A 92 -5.52 -7.12 -12.34
N ALA A 93 -5.48 -5.80 -12.60
CA ALA A 93 -4.66 -4.86 -11.84
C ALA A 93 -5.05 -4.80 -10.35
N LYS A 94 -6.33 -4.96 -10.00
CA LYS A 94 -6.80 -4.93 -8.60
C LYS A 94 -6.04 -5.92 -7.71
N LEU A 95 -5.68 -7.09 -8.24
CA LEU A 95 -4.93 -8.10 -7.49
C LEU A 95 -3.52 -7.62 -7.10
N TYR A 96 -2.87 -6.81 -7.95
CA TYR A 96 -1.54 -6.25 -7.69
C TYR A 96 -1.53 -5.21 -6.57
N ALA A 97 -2.68 -4.67 -6.19
CA ALA A 97 -2.80 -3.74 -5.07
C ALA A 97 -2.86 -4.44 -3.69
N ALA A 98 -3.07 -5.76 -3.65
CA ALA A 98 -3.16 -6.52 -2.40
C ALA A 98 -1.84 -6.53 -1.61
N MET A 99 -0.71 -6.72 -2.28
CA MET A 99 0.61 -6.71 -1.65
C MET A 99 0.99 -5.31 -1.09
N PRO A 100 0.83 -4.20 -1.83
CA PRO A 100 0.95 -2.84 -1.29
C PRO A 100 0.06 -2.56 -0.08
N ALA A 101 -1.20 -3.03 -0.08
CA ALA A 101 -2.08 -2.90 1.07
C ALA A 101 -1.53 -3.66 2.29
N GLY A 102 -1.00 -4.87 2.06
CA GLY A 102 -0.26 -5.63 3.06
C GLY A 102 0.95 -4.88 3.61
N ILE A 103 1.74 -4.23 2.75
CA ILE A 103 2.92 -3.43 3.16
C ILE A 103 2.49 -2.32 4.13
N ILE A 104 1.46 -1.56 3.79
CA ILE A 104 0.95 -0.48 4.65
C ILE A 104 0.50 -1.07 6.00
N ARG A 105 -0.28 -2.16 5.97
CA ARG A 105 -0.79 -2.81 7.19
C ARG A 105 0.34 -3.33 8.08
N GLY A 106 1.33 -4.00 7.50
CA GLY A 106 2.50 -4.52 8.21
C GLY A 106 3.37 -3.42 8.81
N ALA A 107 3.57 -2.34 8.06
CA ALA A 107 4.30 -1.19 8.54
C ALA A 107 3.62 -0.54 9.76
N LEU A 108 2.32 -0.27 9.67
CA LEU A 108 1.53 0.32 10.76
C LEU A 108 1.45 -0.61 11.96
N SER A 109 1.26 -1.92 11.75
CA SER A 109 1.25 -2.90 12.84
C SER A 109 2.57 -2.92 13.59
N ARG A 110 3.71 -2.76 12.91
CA ARG A 110 5.01 -2.72 13.56
C ARG A 110 5.24 -1.44 14.37
N LEU A 111 4.61 -0.33 13.95
CA LEU A 111 4.57 0.93 14.71
C LEU A 111 3.53 0.92 15.84
N GLY A 112 2.79 -0.17 16.03
CA GLY A 112 1.78 -0.29 17.09
C GLY A 112 0.38 0.18 16.71
N PHE A 113 0.13 0.53 15.44
CA PHE A 113 -1.19 0.94 14.96
C PHE A 113 -1.93 -0.22 14.31
N GLN A 114 -3.07 -0.63 14.88
CA GLN A 114 -3.97 -1.59 14.24
C GLN A 114 -4.85 -0.87 13.22
N THR A 115 -4.78 -1.30 11.96
CA THR A 115 -5.49 -0.65 10.85
C THR A 115 -5.99 -1.67 9.83
N THR A 116 -7.05 -1.30 9.14
CA THR A 116 -7.55 -2.00 7.95
C THR A 116 -7.19 -1.18 6.72
N VAL A 117 -6.70 -1.83 5.67
CA VAL A 117 -6.30 -1.18 4.42
C VAL A 117 -7.11 -1.77 3.28
N SER A 118 -7.87 -0.93 2.59
CA SER A 118 -8.69 -1.33 1.44
C SER A 118 -8.17 -0.65 0.18
N PRO A 119 -7.45 -1.37 -0.71
CA PRO A 119 -6.97 -0.79 -1.95
C PRO A 119 -8.06 -0.72 -3.01
N GLU A 120 -8.07 0.36 -3.79
CA GLU A 120 -8.96 0.54 -4.94
C GLU A 120 -8.18 1.02 -6.16
N ILE A 121 -8.49 0.46 -7.34
CA ILE A 121 -7.98 0.92 -8.63
C ILE A 121 -9.18 1.33 -9.49
N THR A 122 -9.29 2.63 -9.73
CA THR A 122 -10.36 3.23 -10.55
C THR A 122 -9.96 3.37 -12.01
N SER A 123 -8.70 3.73 -12.28
CA SER A 123 -8.13 3.82 -13.62
C SER A 123 -6.70 3.30 -13.65
N LEU A 124 -6.33 2.68 -14.78
CA LEU A 124 -4.92 2.40 -15.07
C LEU A 124 -4.22 3.71 -15.44
N PRO A 125 -2.99 3.91 -14.95
CA PRO A 125 -2.16 5.06 -15.29
C PRO A 125 -1.71 5.05 -16.76
#